data_AF-A0A8T2W936-F1
#
_entry.id   AF-A0A8T2W936-F1
#
_cell.length_a   1.000
_cell.length_b   1.000
_cell.length_c   1.000
_cell.angle_alpha   90.00
_cell.angle_beta   90.00
_cell.angle_gamma   90.00
#
_symmetry.space_group_name_H-M   'P 1'
#
loop_
_entity.id
_entity.type
_entity.pdbx_description
1 polymer ?
#
loop_
_entity_poly.entity_id
_entity_poly.type
_entity_poly.pdbx_seq_one_letter_code
_entity_poly.pdbx_strand_id
1 'polypeptide(L)'
;MHTERSHFSVTQKNSEASEAPLTVTSAPGPSSSPSTPRGAVVLQCGASFQQRWYGRLGNNILSILNAALDAEIKGLDFLLKDCSHSILNLAPYDYYSRQNSRKTAIKQILTPAEAFYINIYNYPQELEGLELILPFPAACCSRKRILTPLLEKFYSDTAALKYSPDVLVMHIRSGDIFDRSRPAEHRYSPPPLAYYQKVIAEHGSRHSSSGSPSIVIVTETDHMSPLVEALLRLYPPGTITLQAGTLEEDVAVVLGARHLVASQGTFAYALALASPNLETLYMFNNIVHALDERAFWCDVNKVYSYAPNAGEYIGRWELEKWTASSEQIQYLLDYPAENLNRTALESNTGYCE
;
A
#
# COMPACT_ATOMS: atom_id res chain seq x y z
N MET A 1 -59.75 25.54 35.81
CA MET A 1 -58.72 24.55 36.17
C MET A 1 -57.38 25.21 35.91
N HIS A 2 -56.73 25.76 36.94
CA HIS A 2 -55.94 25.06 37.97
C HIS A 2 -54.50 24.79 37.47
N THR A 3 -53.44 25.36 38.05
CA THR A 3 -53.37 26.45 39.07
C THR A 3 -51.97 27.09 39.07
N GLU A 4 -51.88 28.35 39.53
CA GLU A 4 -50.94 28.90 40.54
C GLU A 4 -49.74 28.02 40.99
N ARG A 5 -48.54 28.50 41.37
CA ARG A 5 -47.92 29.81 41.74
C ARG A 5 -46.37 29.53 41.73
N SER A 6 -45.36 30.38 41.96
CA SER A 6 -45.07 31.84 42.11
C SER A 6 -43.51 31.97 42.19
N HIS A 7 -42.78 33.08 42.41
CA HIS A 7 -43.03 34.49 42.76
C HIS A 7 -41.84 35.34 42.23
N PHE A 8 -41.83 36.66 42.43
CA PHE A 8 -40.66 37.54 42.24
C PHE A 8 -39.70 37.50 43.43
N SER A 9 -38.40 37.69 43.20
CA SER A 9 -37.63 38.81 43.79
C SER A 9 -36.22 38.95 43.20
N VAL A 10 -35.78 40.19 42.95
CA VAL A 10 -34.37 40.54 42.67
C VAL A 10 -33.80 41.27 43.88
N THR A 11 -32.60 40.89 44.32
CA THR A 11 -31.81 41.67 45.28
C THR A 11 -30.32 41.58 44.96
N GLN A 12 -29.76 42.67 44.43
CA GLN A 12 -28.33 42.94 44.58
C GLN A 12 -28.05 43.38 46.01
N LYS A 13 -26.95 42.91 46.62
CA LYS A 13 -25.94 43.83 47.18
C LYS A 13 -24.61 43.17 47.52
N ASN A 14 -23.57 43.96 47.29
CA ASN A 14 -22.15 43.68 47.43
C ASN A 14 -21.72 43.27 48.84
N SER A 15 -20.60 42.54 48.91
CA SER A 15 -19.56 42.75 49.93
C SER A 15 -18.19 42.48 49.30
N GLU A 16 -17.20 43.33 49.56
CA GLU A 16 -15.90 43.33 48.89
C GLU A 16 -14.82 42.55 49.67
N ALA A 17 -14.00 41.76 48.94
CA ALA A 17 -12.63 41.38 49.29
C ALA A 17 -11.98 40.83 48.00
N SER A 18 -11.08 41.56 47.33
CA SER A 18 -9.65 41.66 47.67
C SER A 18 -8.83 40.42 47.29
N GLU A 19 -8.42 40.32 46.02
CA GLU A 19 -6.99 40.41 45.67
C GLU A 19 -6.75 40.50 44.16
N ALA A 20 -5.75 41.30 43.79
CA ALA A 20 -5.16 41.45 42.46
C ALA A 20 -3.79 42.16 42.65
N PRO A 21 -2.82 42.08 41.71
CA PRO A 21 -2.89 41.49 40.37
C PRO A 21 -1.78 40.45 40.09
N LEU A 22 -1.73 39.90 38.87
CA LEU A 22 -0.59 40.01 37.93
C LEU A 22 -0.70 38.99 36.79
N THR A 23 -0.68 39.50 35.55
CA THR A 23 -0.40 38.69 34.35
C THR A 23 1.07 38.28 34.31
N VAL A 24 1.36 36.98 34.22
CA VAL A 24 2.71 36.49 33.91
C VAL A 24 2.72 35.91 32.50
N THR A 25 3.27 36.69 31.56
CA THR A 25 3.65 36.20 30.23
C THR A 25 4.95 35.40 30.33
N SER A 26 4.92 34.09 30.17
CA SER A 26 6.13 33.26 30.03
C SER A 26 6.55 33.15 28.56
N ALA A 27 7.49 34.00 28.15
CA ALA A 27 8.27 33.82 26.93
C ALA A 27 9.24 32.60 27.06
N PRO A 28 9.89 32.11 25.99
CA PRO A 28 10.39 30.74 25.95
C PRO A 28 11.60 30.48 26.85
N GLY A 29 11.60 29.33 27.52
CA GLY A 29 12.76 28.81 28.26
C GLY A 29 13.83 28.24 27.31
N PRO A 30 15.09 28.73 27.35
CA PRO A 30 16.16 28.22 26.51
C PRO A 30 16.76 26.93 27.11
N SER A 31 16.17 25.78 26.81
CA SER A 31 16.73 24.46 27.15
C SER A 31 16.88 23.53 25.94
N SER A 32 17.28 24.09 24.79
CA SER A 32 17.96 23.30 23.78
C SER A 32 19.32 22.86 24.34
N SER A 33 19.36 21.66 24.95
CA SER A 33 20.59 20.89 24.96
C SER A 33 21.13 20.81 23.51
N PRO A 34 22.45 20.74 23.29
CA PRO A 34 22.98 20.51 21.96
C PRO A 34 22.44 19.15 21.50
N SER A 35 21.45 19.17 20.60
CA SER A 35 20.69 17.99 20.21
C SER A 35 21.67 16.93 19.73
N THR A 36 21.83 15.86 20.51
CA THR A 36 22.78 14.79 20.20
C THR A 36 22.52 14.35 18.77
N PRO A 37 23.51 14.40 17.86
CA PRO A 37 23.26 14.18 16.44
C PRO A 37 22.46 12.90 16.26
N ARG A 38 21.24 13.02 15.72
CA ARG A 38 20.43 11.85 15.41
C ARG A 38 21.25 10.95 14.51
N GLY A 39 21.11 9.65 14.74
CA GLY A 39 21.75 8.70 13.85
C GLY A 39 21.00 8.64 12.53
N ALA A 40 21.63 8.11 11.49
CA ALA A 40 20.97 7.87 10.21
C ALA A 40 20.79 6.38 9.90
N VAL A 41 19.63 6.03 9.34
CA VAL A 41 19.47 4.87 8.47
C VAL A 41 19.66 5.35 7.03
N VAL A 42 20.65 4.78 6.35
CA VAL A 42 20.96 5.12 4.96
C VAL A 42 20.54 3.98 4.05
N LEU A 43 19.52 4.21 3.21
CA LEU A 43 19.24 3.32 2.09
C LEU A 43 20.21 3.71 0.96
N GLN A 44 21.24 2.88 0.76
CA GLN A 44 22.28 3.10 -0.23
C GLN A 44 22.02 2.26 -1.48
N CYS A 45 21.79 2.95 -2.59
CA CYS A 45 21.92 2.36 -3.92
C CYS A 45 23.40 2.37 -4.37
N GLY A 46 23.71 1.73 -5.49
CA GLY A 46 25.09 1.68 -5.99
C GLY A 46 25.23 1.04 -7.37
N ALA A 47 26.42 1.20 -7.95
CA ALA A 47 26.72 0.70 -9.30
C ALA A 47 26.78 -0.84 -9.37
N SER A 48 27.13 -1.49 -8.26
CA SER A 48 27.23 -2.95 -8.11
C SER A 48 25.85 -3.62 -8.15
N PHE A 49 25.77 -4.85 -8.66
CA PHE A 49 24.49 -5.54 -8.86
C PHE A 49 23.66 -5.69 -7.57
N GLN A 50 24.32 -5.94 -6.43
CA GLN A 50 23.71 -6.09 -5.11
C GLN A 50 23.20 -4.78 -4.50
N GLN A 51 23.60 -3.62 -5.04
CA GLN A 51 23.21 -2.29 -4.55
C GLN A 51 22.30 -1.55 -5.55
N ARG A 52 21.91 -2.17 -6.66
CA ARG A 52 20.86 -1.60 -7.53
C ARG A 52 19.48 -1.75 -6.88
N TRP A 53 18.51 -1.04 -7.44
CA TRP A 53 17.09 -1.25 -7.14
C TRP A 53 16.71 -2.73 -7.17
N TYR A 54 16.01 -3.19 -6.14
CA TYR A 54 15.71 -4.59 -5.94
C TYR A 54 14.46 -4.98 -6.75
N GLY A 55 14.63 -5.27 -8.03
CA GLY A 55 13.54 -5.67 -8.93
C GLY A 55 12.75 -4.49 -9.51
N ARG A 56 11.43 -4.63 -9.60
CA ARG A 56 10.52 -3.67 -10.28
C ARG A 56 9.96 -2.63 -9.30
N LEU A 57 9.29 -1.59 -9.83
CA LEU A 57 8.80 -0.40 -9.11
C LEU A 57 8.15 -0.68 -7.74
N GLY A 58 7.25 -1.67 -7.65
CA GLY A 58 6.56 -2.00 -6.40
C GLY A 58 7.49 -2.41 -5.26
N ASN A 59 8.57 -3.14 -5.57
CA ASN A 59 9.61 -3.46 -4.59
C ASN A 59 10.36 -2.19 -4.17
N ASN A 60 10.73 -1.32 -5.11
CA ASN A 60 11.49 -0.10 -4.84
C ASN A 60 10.74 0.85 -3.90
N ILE A 61 9.42 0.99 -4.10
CA ILE A 61 8.54 1.74 -3.20
C ILE A 61 8.56 1.12 -1.79
N LEU A 62 8.43 -0.20 -1.68
CA LEU A 62 8.45 -0.91 -0.40
C LEU A 62 9.82 -0.87 0.30
N SER A 63 10.95 -0.91 -0.44
CA SER A 63 12.30 -0.71 0.10
C SER A 63 12.45 0.66 0.74
N ILE A 64 11.99 1.72 0.06
CA ILE A 64 12.03 3.09 0.60
C ILE A 64 11.12 3.19 1.83
N LEU A 65 9.90 2.68 1.74
CA LEU A 65 8.91 2.74 2.82
C LEU A 65 9.42 2.03 4.09
N ASN A 66 9.90 0.79 3.96
CA ASN A 66 10.41 0.00 5.08
C ASN A 66 11.60 0.68 5.76
N ALA A 67 12.57 1.18 4.99
CA ALA A 67 13.75 1.85 5.54
C ALA A 67 13.43 3.21 6.19
N ALA A 68 12.44 3.94 5.67
CA ALA A 68 11.96 5.19 6.24
C ALA A 68 11.19 4.98 7.55
N LEU A 69 10.31 3.97 7.61
CA LEU A 69 9.62 3.58 8.84
C LEU A 69 10.62 3.07 9.90
N ASP A 70 11.56 2.20 9.53
CA ASP A 70 12.62 1.69 10.42
C ASP A 70 13.45 2.81 11.06
N ALA A 71 13.78 3.85 10.28
CA ALA A 71 14.45 5.05 10.80
C ALA A 71 13.60 5.79 11.83
N GLU A 72 12.34 6.06 11.49
CA GLU A 72 11.38 6.79 12.32
C GLU A 72 11.14 6.11 13.68
N ILE A 73 10.92 4.79 13.64
CA ILE A 73 10.79 3.90 14.81
C ILE A 73 11.99 4.02 15.75
N LYS A 74 13.21 4.03 15.17
CA LYS A 74 14.47 4.15 15.92
C LYS A 74 14.80 5.60 16.32
N GLY A 75 13.96 6.58 15.99
CA GLY A 75 14.20 8.00 16.24
C GLY A 75 15.36 8.59 15.41
N LEU A 76 15.65 7.98 14.26
CA LEU A 76 16.76 8.26 13.36
C LEU A 76 16.30 9.07 12.13
N ASP A 77 17.27 9.70 11.47
CA ASP A 77 17.05 10.34 10.18
C ASP A 77 17.08 9.28 9.05
N PHE A 78 16.17 9.37 8.07
CA PHE A 78 16.19 8.53 6.88
C PHE A 78 16.83 9.26 5.70
N LEU A 79 17.86 8.68 5.09
CA LEU A 79 18.61 9.28 3.98
C LEU A 79 18.73 8.31 2.80
N LEU A 80 18.49 8.79 1.58
CA LEU A 80 18.90 8.10 0.35
C LEU A 80 20.33 8.47 -0.01
N LYS A 81 21.10 7.48 -0.49
CA LYS A 81 22.46 7.64 -0.99
C LYS A 81 22.62 6.96 -2.34
N ASP A 82 23.22 7.68 -3.29
CA ASP A 82 23.56 7.21 -4.65
C ASP A 82 22.36 6.60 -5.45
N CYS A 83 21.13 6.92 -5.05
CA CYS A 83 19.88 6.42 -5.64
C CYS A 83 19.34 7.38 -6.72
N SER A 84 18.91 6.82 -7.85
CA SER A 84 18.16 7.54 -8.90
C SER A 84 17.08 6.63 -9.49
N HIS A 85 15.94 7.19 -9.87
CA HIS A 85 14.79 6.45 -10.42
C HIS A 85 14.03 7.36 -11.40
N SER A 86 13.55 6.85 -12.53
CA SER A 86 12.78 7.64 -13.52
C SER A 86 11.40 8.09 -13.00
N ILE A 87 10.70 7.16 -12.35
CA ILE A 87 9.34 7.36 -11.85
C ILE A 87 9.29 8.12 -10.51
N LEU A 88 10.12 7.74 -9.53
CA LEU A 88 9.97 8.18 -8.13
C LEU A 88 10.64 9.53 -7.86
N ASN A 89 9.95 10.42 -7.15
CA ASN A 89 10.53 11.67 -6.65
C ASN A 89 11.39 11.41 -5.40
N LEU A 90 12.69 11.22 -5.61
CA LEU A 90 13.64 10.94 -4.53
C LEU A 90 14.13 12.22 -3.81
N ALA A 91 13.88 13.42 -4.36
CA ALA A 91 14.46 14.67 -3.89
C ALA A 91 14.19 15.01 -2.39
N PRO A 92 13.03 14.65 -1.79
CA PRO A 92 12.77 14.85 -0.36
C PRO A 92 13.64 13.99 0.58
N TYR A 93 14.26 12.92 0.07
CA TYR A 93 15.12 12.01 0.83
C TYR A 93 16.59 12.04 0.38
N ASP A 94 16.89 12.75 -0.71
CA ASP A 94 18.19 12.91 -1.37
C ASP A 94 19.14 13.83 -0.59
N TYR A 95 19.30 13.56 0.71
CA TYR A 95 20.11 14.36 1.62
C TYR A 95 21.58 13.94 1.58
N TYR A 96 21.89 12.65 1.46
CA TYR A 96 23.26 12.15 1.54
C TYR A 96 24.08 12.50 0.29
N SER A 97 23.49 12.51 -0.91
CA SER A 97 24.23 12.89 -2.13
C SER A 97 24.62 14.38 -2.13
N ARG A 98 23.73 15.23 -1.59
CA ARG A 98 23.86 16.70 -1.59
C ARG A 98 24.78 17.24 -0.50
N GLN A 99 24.95 16.51 0.61
CA GLN A 99 25.88 16.89 1.67
C GLN A 99 26.96 15.83 1.87
N ASN A 100 28.22 16.20 1.62
CA ASN A 100 29.40 15.36 1.82
C ASN A 100 29.60 14.94 3.30
N SER A 101 28.88 13.90 3.72
CA SER A 101 29.05 13.00 4.90
C SER A 101 29.28 13.59 6.29
N ARG A 102 29.34 14.91 6.47
CA ARG A 102 29.87 15.57 7.67
C ARG A 102 28.80 16.24 8.53
N LYS A 103 28.07 15.45 9.32
CA LYS A 103 27.56 15.79 10.68
C LYS A 103 26.73 14.67 11.32
N THR A 104 25.92 13.96 10.53
CA THR A 104 25.02 12.90 11.01
C THR A 104 25.79 11.59 11.22
N ALA A 105 25.57 10.90 12.35
CA ALA A 105 26.25 9.64 12.65
C ALA A 105 25.51 8.47 12.00
N ILE A 106 26.11 7.81 10.99
CA ILE A 106 25.49 6.62 10.38
C ILE A 106 25.33 5.53 11.45
N LYS A 107 24.12 4.99 11.60
CA LYS A 107 23.80 3.86 12.49
C LYS A 107 23.58 2.57 11.73
N GLN A 108 22.98 2.68 10.55
CA GLN A 108 22.67 1.54 9.70
C GLN A 108 22.79 1.94 8.22
N ILE A 109 23.31 1.03 7.41
CA ILE A 109 23.26 1.13 5.94
C ILE A 109 22.46 -0.08 5.47
N LEU A 110 21.56 0.13 4.51
CA LEU A 110 20.72 -0.88 3.90
C LEU A 110 20.91 -0.86 2.38
N THR A 111 21.01 -2.02 1.76
CA THR A 111 20.72 -2.20 0.32
C THR A 111 19.21 -2.19 0.08
N PRO A 112 18.74 -1.94 -1.16
CA PRO A 112 17.32 -2.06 -1.50
C PRO A 112 16.72 -3.45 -1.24
N ALA A 113 17.53 -4.52 -1.31
CA ALA A 113 17.10 -5.88 -1.03
C ALA A 113 16.89 -6.13 0.48
N GLU A 114 17.85 -5.72 1.32
CA GLU A 114 17.70 -5.81 2.78
C GLU A 114 16.50 -4.97 3.25
N ALA A 115 16.39 -3.72 2.77
CA ALA A 115 15.27 -2.85 3.10
C ALA A 115 13.91 -3.42 2.67
N PHE A 116 13.83 -4.07 1.51
CA PHE A 116 12.61 -4.77 1.08
C PHE A 116 12.24 -5.90 2.06
N TYR A 117 13.23 -6.67 2.53
CA TYR A 117 12.99 -7.85 3.36
C TYR A 117 12.81 -7.62 4.86
N ILE A 118 13.12 -6.42 5.41
CA ILE A 118 12.90 -6.04 6.83
C ILE A 118 11.53 -6.53 7.34
N ASN A 119 10.47 -6.26 6.57
CA ASN A 119 9.08 -6.57 6.94
C ASN A 119 8.51 -7.82 6.24
N ILE A 120 9.32 -8.65 5.56
CA ILE A 120 8.83 -9.74 4.71
C ILE A 120 9.37 -11.13 5.13
N TYR A 121 10.63 -11.25 5.57
CA TYR A 121 11.21 -12.57 5.89
C TYR A 121 11.99 -12.67 7.22
N ASN A 122 12.44 -11.57 7.83
CA ASN A 122 13.46 -11.65 8.88
C ASN A 122 12.97 -12.15 10.26
N TYR A 123 11.66 -12.15 10.53
CA TYR A 123 11.13 -12.36 11.90
C TYR A 123 10.08 -13.49 12.06
N PRO A 124 10.40 -14.79 11.83
CA PRO A 124 9.57 -15.91 12.30
C PRO A 124 9.92 -16.42 13.71
N GLN A 125 11.15 -16.19 14.19
CA GLN A 125 11.68 -16.84 15.42
C GLN A 125 12.01 -15.86 16.57
N GLU A 126 12.11 -14.56 16.31
CA GLU A 126 12.37 -13.52 17.32
C GLU A 126 11.08 -12.72 17.68
N LEU A 127 9.91 -13.35 17.55
CA LEU A 127 8.60 -12.73 17.85
C LEU A 127 8.25 -12.70 19.35
N GLU A 128 9.05 -13.32 20.22
CA GLU A 128 8.98 -13.08 21.68
C GLU A 128 9.62 -11.72 22.04
N GLY A 129 8.99 -10.62 21.63
CA GLY A 129 9.37 -9.26 22.07
C GLY A 129 9.19 -8.14 21.04
N LEU A 130 9.07 -8.48 19.75
CA LEU A 130 8.74 -7.52 18.70
C LEU A 130 7.22 -7.43 18.50
N GLU A 131 6.56 -6.65 19.36
CA GLU A 131 5.25 -6.08 19.05
C GLU A 131 5.33 -5.30 17.72
N LEU A 132 4.21 -5.20 16.99
CA LEU A 132 4.16 -4.58 15.67
C LEU A 132 4.86 -3.22 15.67
N ILE A 133 5.85 -3.06 14.78
CA ILE A 133 6.95 -2.10 14.96
C ILE A 133 6.49 -0.63 14.93
N LEU A 134 5.24 -0.36 14.52
CA LEU A 134 4.48 0.81 14.95
C LEU A 134 3.09 0.37 15.44
N PRO A 135 2.57 0.98 16.53
CA PRO A 135 1.15 0.90 16.86
C PRO A 135 0.28 1.28 15.66
N PHE A 136 -0.82 0.55 15.47
CA PHE A 136 -1.72 0.64 14.32
C PHE A 136 -1.97 2.09 13.79
N PRO A 137 -2.27 3.11 14.63
CA PRO A 137 -2.49 4.49 14.15
C PRO A 137 -1.29 5.12 13.44
N ALA A 138 -0.10 4.98 14.04
CA ALA A 138 1.10 5.70 13.62
C ALA A 138 1.60 5.20 12.26
N ALA A 139 1.49 3.90 12.01
CA ALA A 139 1.84 3.28 10.73
C ALA A 139 1.10 3.94 9.56
N CYS A 140 -0.22 4.11 9.66
CA CYS A 140 -1.07 4.66 8.59
C CYS A 140 -0.64 6.08 8.20
N CYS A 141 -0.48 6.96 9.19
CA CYS A 141 -0.09 8.35 8.99
C CYS A 141 1.33 8.48 8.41
N SER A 142 2.28 7.69 8.92
CA SER A 142 3.65 7.71 8.43
C SER A 142 3.79 7.10 7.04
N ARG A 143 3.03 6.05 6.69
CA ARG A 143 2.93 5.55 5.29
C ARG A 143 2.53 6.68 4.34
N LYS A 144 1.41 7.38 4.60
CA LYS A 144 0.95 8.47 3.72
C LYS A 144 1.97 9.62 3.65
N ARG A 145 2.57 10.01 4.78
CA ARG A 145 3.63 11.03 4.82
C ARG A 145 4.89 10.62 4.04
N ILE A 146 5.20 9.34 3.92
CA ILE A 146 6.36 8.84 3.15
C ILE A 146 6.04 8.69 1.66
N LEU A 147 4.87 8.16 1.31
CA LEU A 147 4.49 7.83 -0.07
C LEU A 147 3.99 9.04 -0.88
N THR A 148 3.35 10.03 -0.23
CA THR A 148 2.88 11.26 -0.88
C THR A 148 4.01 12.05 -1.58
N PRO A 149 5.12 12.42 -0.92
CA PRO A 149 6.23 13.10 -1.59
C PRO A 149 6.92 12.22 -2.64
N LEU A 150 6.93 10.89 -2.45
CA LEU A 150 7.62 9.95 -3.33
C LEU A 150 6.94 9.81 -4.72
N LEU A 151 5.62 9.96 -4.77
CA LEU A 151 4.78 9.84 -5.98
C LEU A 151 4.14 11.17 -6.39
N GLU A 152 4.62 12.29 -5.83
CA GLU A 152 4.06 13.65 -5.97
C GLU A 152 3.62 14.02 -7.40
N LYS A 153 4.44 13.68 -8.41
CA LYS A 153 4.14 13.99 -9.81
C LYS A 153 2.78 13.45 -10.28
N PHE A 154 2.34 12.31 -9.73
CA PHE A 154 1.07 11.68 -10.07
C PHE A 154 -0.14 12.24 -9.31
N TYR A 155 0.02 12.97 -8.20
CA TYR A 155 -1.13 13.47 -7.44
C TYR A 155 -1.82 14.70 -8.06
N SER A 156 -1.08 15.46 -8.88
CA SER A 156 -1.70 16.48 -9.73
C SER A 156 -2.66 15.87 -10.77
N ASP A 157 -2.26 14.78 -11.42
CA ASP A 157 -3.06 14.11 -12.46
C ASP A 157 -4.12 13.16 -11.89
N THR A 158 -3.86 12.46 -10.78
CA THR A 158 -4.81 11.49 -10.16
C THR A 158 -5.96 12.14 -9.41
N ALA A 159 -5.88 13.46 -9.14
CA ALA A 159 -7.04 14.26 -8.79
C ALA A 159 -8.03 14.43 -9.97
N ALA A 160 -7.54 14.40 -11.22
CA ALA A 160 -8.35 14.42 -12.44
C ALA A 160 -8.73 13.01 -12.92
N LEU A 161 -7.85 12.01 -12.72
CA LEU A 161 -8.09 10.59 -13.06
C LEU A 161 -8.85 9.81 -11.97
N LYS A 162 -9.58 10.48 -11.07
CA LYS A 162 -10.43 9.79 -10.08
C LYS A 162 -11.57 9.07 -10.79
N TYR A 163 -11.47 7.75 -10.91
CA TYR A 163 -12.47 6.94 -11.61
C TYR A 163 -13.85 7.00 -10.94
N SER A 164 -14.90 6.79 -11.75
CA SER A 164 -16.27 6.55 -11.26
C SER A 164 -16.30 5.35 -10.29
N PRO A 165 -17.14 5.34 -9.24
CA PRO A 165 -17.27 4.18 -8.36
C PRO A 165 -17.75 2.92 -9.09
N ASP A 166 -18.38 3.09 -10.26
CA ASP A 166 -18.87 1.99 -11.09
C ASP A 166 -17.71 1.27 -11.81
N VAL A 167 -16.53 1.89 -11.87
CA VAL A 167 -15.34 1.35 -12.55
C VAL A 167 -14.52 0.46 -11.63
N LEU A 168 -14.18 -0.73 -12.12
CA LEU A 168 -13.26 -1.67 -11.48
C LEU A 168 -11.91 -1.65 -12.20
N VAL A 169 -10.85 -1.22 -11.50
CA VAL A 169 -9.47 -1.27 -12.03
C VAL A 169 -8.84 -2.58 -11.58
N MET A 170 -8.23 -3.34 -12.50
CA MET A 170 -7.64 -4.65 -12.24
C MET A 170 -6.19 -4.70 -12.73
N HIS A 171 -5.22 -4.77 -11.83
CA HIS A 171 -3.84 -5.08 -12.21
C HIS A 171 -3.70 -6.59 -12.38
N ILE A 172 -3.42 -7.03 -13.62
CA ILE A 172 -3.11 -8.43 -13.95
C ILE A 172 -1.63 -8.52 -14.27
N ARG A 173 -0.90 -9.36 -13.51
CA ARG A 173 0.52 -9.63 -13.77
C ARG A 173 0.66 -10.35 -15.12
N SER A 174 1.68 -9.99 -15.89
CA SER A 174 2.05 -10.63 -17.16
C SER A 174 3.58 -10.84 -17.21
N GLY A 175 4.15 -11.08 -18.39
CA GLY A 175 5.59 -11.11 -18.61
C GLY A 175 6.30 -12.29 -17.97
N ASP A 176 7.21 -12.00 -17.04
CA ASP A 176 8.19 -12.95 -16.48
C ASP A 176 7.56 -14.20 -15.82
N ILE A 177 6.41 -14.07 -15.16
CA ILE A 177 5.65 -15.21 -14.62
C ILE A 177 5.03 -16.14 -15.68
N PHE A 178 5.03 -15.77 -16.96
CA PHE A 178 4.58 -16.59 -18.08
C PHE A 178 5.71 -16.89 -19.10
N ASP A 179 6.95 -16.45 -18.84
CA ASP A 179 8.09 -16.65 -19.76
C ASP A 179 8.65 -18.08 -19.70
N ARG A 180 8.06 -18.97 -20.48
CA ARG A 180 8.51 -20.36 -20.71
C ARG A 180 9.93 -20.47 -21.28
N SER A 181 10.58 -19.40 -21.72
CA SER A 181 11.96 -19.44 -22.22
C SER A 181 13.01 -19.40 -21.09
N ARG A 182 12.59 -19.15 -19.84
CA ARG A 182 13.46 -19.06 -18.67
C ARG A 182 13.03 -20.07 -17.60
N PRO A 183 13.95 -20.52 -16.71
CA PRO A 183 13.57 -21.11 -15.45
C PRO A 183 12.72 -20.12 -14.65
N ALA A 184 11.64 -20.60 -14.03
CA ALA A 184 10.80 -19.75 -13.22
C ALA A 184 11.49 -19.41 -11.89
N GLU A 185 12.10 -18.22 -11.81
CA GLU A 185 12.66 -17.67 -10.57
C GLU A 185 11.57 -17.22 -9.58
N HIS A 186 10.30 -17.27 -9.98
CA HIS A 186 9.15 -16.77 -9.24
C HIS A 186 8.57 -17.81 -8.27
N ARG A 187 8.69 -17.53 -6.97
CA ARG A 187 8.16 -18.37 -5.89
C ARG A 187 6.65 -18.20 -5.64
N TYR A 188 5.86 -17.93 -6.68
CA TYR A 188 4.42 -17.75 -6.60
C TYR A 188 3.75 -18.04 -7.94
N SER A 189 2.47 -18.41 -7.90
CA SER A 189 1.59 -18.54 -9.06
C SER A 189 0.72 -17.29 -9.24
N PRO A 190 0.26 -16.96 -10.46
CA PRO A 190 -0.77 -15.95 -10.67
C PRO A 190 -2.12 -16.36 -10.03
N PRO A 191 -3.03 -15.40 -9.77
CA PRO A 191 -4.41 -15.71 -9.39
C PRO A 191 -5.19 -16.40 -10.52
N PRO A 192 -6.12 -17.33 -10.20
CA PRO A 192 -6.92 -18.01 -11.20
C PRO A 192 -7.96 -17.09 -11.85
N LEU A 193 -8.46 -17.47 -13.02
CA LEU A 193 -9.51 -16.72 -13.74
C LEU A 193 -10.75 -16.50 -12.88
N ALA A 194 -11.14 -17.52 -12.11
CA ALA A 194 -12.28 -17.48 -11.19
C ALA A 194 -12.19 -16.41 -10.08
N TYR A 195 -11.00 -15.96 -9.70
CA TYR A 195 -10.84 -14.84 -8.75
C TYR A 195 -11.35 -13.54 -9.37
N TYR A 196 -10.90 -13.21 -10.59
CA TYR A 196 -11.34 -12.02 -11.31
C TYR A 196 -12.84 -12.11 -11.62
N GLN A 197 -13.34 -13.28 -12.05
CA GLN A 197 -14.78 -13.48 -12.29
C GLN A 197 -15.63 -13.23 -11.03
N LYS A 198 -15.23 -13.77 -9.86
CA LYS A 198 -15.93 -13.51 -8.58
C LYS A 198 -15.94 -12.02 -8.22
N VAL A 199 -14.79 -11.33 -8.35
CA VAL A 199 -14.68 -9.91 -8.03
C VAL A 199 -15.51 -9.03 -8.97
N ILE A 200 -15.51 -9.32 -10.28
CA ILE A 200 -16.34 -8.61 -11.27
C ILE A 200 -17.83 -8.79 -10.96
N ALA A 201 -18.26 -10.03 -10.67
CA ALA A 201 -19.66 -10.31 -10.33
C ALA A 201 -20.10 -9.59 -9.05
N GLU A 202 -19.27 -9.57 -8.01
CA GLU A 202 -19.54 -8.82 -6.78
C GLU A 202 -19.60 -7.31 -6.98
N HIS A 203 -18.69 -6.74 -7.78
CA HIS A 203 -18.65 -5.31 -8.05
C HIS A 203 -19.84 -4.86 -8.90
N GLY A 204 -20.14 -5.59 -10.00
CA GLY A 204 -21.30 -5.36 -10.85
C GLY A 204 -22.62 -5.38 -10.06
N SER A 205 -22.79 -6.36 -9.17
CA SER A 205 -23.98 -6.52 -8.31
C SER A 205 -24.18 -5.40 -7.27
N ARG A 206 -23.17 -4.57 -7.02
CA ARG A 206 -23.18 -3.52 -5.98
C ARG A 206 -23.19 -2.10 -6.54
N HIS A 207 -22.60 -1.90 -7.73
CA HIS A 207 -22.28 -0.57 -8.23
C HIS A 207 -22.80 -0.29 -9.64
N SER A 208 -23.03 -1.29 -10.50
CA SER A 208 -23.56 -1.01 -11.84
C SER A 208 -25.08 -0.84 -11.87
N SER A 209 -25.53 0.38 -12.19
CA SER A 209 -26.94 0.67 -12.49
C SER A 209 -27.46 0.00 -13.78
N SER A 210 -26.57 -0.53 -14.63
CA SER A 210 -26.89 -1.34 -15.82
C SER A 210 -26.62 -2.84 -15.63
N GLY A 211 -26.18 -3.27 -14.44
CA GLY A 211 -25.80 -4.65 -14.11
C GLY A 211 -24.42 -5.10 -14.62
N SER A 212 -23.82 -4.42 -15.59
CA SER A 212 -22.45 -4.67 -16.07
C SER A 212 -21.50 -3.55 -15.63
N PRO A 213 -20.39 -3.84 -14.92
CA PRO A 213 -19.43 -2.82 -14.54
C PRO A 213 -18.50 -2.46 -15.70
N SER A 214 -18.02 -1.22 -15.73
CA SER A 214 -16.91 -0.83 -16.61
C SER A 214 -15.60 -1.30 -15.99
N ILE A 215 -14.75 -1.97 -16.77
CA ILE A 215 -13.52 -2.60 -16.27
C ILE A 215 -12.32 -1.98 -16.96
N VAL A 216 -11.26 -1.67 -16.20
CA VAL A 216 -9.95 -1.27 -16.74
C VAL A 216 -8.92 -2.30 -16.31
N ILE A 217 -8.38 -3.08 -17.24
CA ILE A 217 -7.28 -4.02 -16.96
C ILE A 217 -5.96 -3.30 -17.18
N VAL A 218 -5.11 -3.24 -16.15
CA VAL A 218 -3.72 -2.77 -16.22
C VAL A 218 -2.78 -3.98 -16.33
N THR A 219 -1.98 -4.06 -17.40
CA THR A 219 -1.08 -5.20 -17.68
C THR A 219 0.10 -4.79 -18.55
N GLU A 220 1.19 -5.58 -18.54
CA GLU A 220 2.34 -5.36 -19.43
C GLU A 220 1.97 -5.60 -20.91
N THR A 221 2.64 -4.85 -21.80
CA THR A 221 2.46 -4.85 -23.27
C THR A 221 2.90 -6.12 -23.99
N ASP A 222 3.36 -7.13 -23.25
CA ASP A 222 3.77 -8.43 -23.80
C ASP A 222 2.59 -9.37 -24.12
N HIS A 223 1.40 -9.09 -23.56
CA HIS A 223 0.18 -9.91 -23.70
C HIS A 223 0.35 -11.41 -23.35
N MET A 224 1.37 -11.77 -22.55
CA MET A 224 1.70 -13.16 -22.22
C MET A 224 0.72 -13.80 -21.22
N SER A 225 -0.06 -12.99 -20.50
CA SER A 225 -1.04 -13.45 -19.51
C SER A 225 -2.33 -13.95 -20.17
N PRO A 226 -2.62 -15.27 -20.14
CA PRO A 226 -3.83 -15.83 -20.75
C PRO A 226 -5.11 -15.42 -20.02
N LEU A 227 -4.99 -14.91 -18.79
CA LEU A 227 -6.08 -14.35 -18.00
C LEU A 227 -6.72 -13.14 -18.69
N VAL A 228 -5.90 -12.27 -19.29
CA VAL A 228 -6.36 -11.07 -20.00
C VAL A 228 -7.18 -11.47 -21.23
N GLU A 229 -6.65 -12.37 -22.05
CA GLU A 229 -7.33 -12.94 -23.21
C GLU A 229 -8.63 -13.67 -22.85
N ALA A 230 -8.65 -14.45 -21.76
CA ALA A 230 -9.85 -15.12 -21.30
C ALA A 230 -10.94 -14.13 -20.87
N LEU A 231 -10.58 -13.09 -20.11
CA LEU A 231 -11.52 -12.03 -19.71
C LEU A 231 -12.06 -11.26 -20.91
N LEU A 232 -11.21 -10.88 -21.88
CA LEU A 232 -11.62 -10.18 -23.10
C LEU A 232 -12.59 -10.99 -23.98
N ARG A 233 -12.59 -12.33 -23.87
CA ARG A 233 -13.53 -13.23 -24.58
C ARG A 233 -14.81 -13.53 -23.79
N LEU A 234 -14.75 -13.44 -22.46
CA LEU A 234 -15.89 -13.73 -21.58
C LEU A 234 -16.89 -12.57 -21.44
N TYR A 235 -16.43 -11.32 -21.60
CA TYR A 235 -17.26 -10.13 -21.45
C TYR A 235 -17.54 -9.44 -22.80
N PRO A 236 -18.71 -8.81 -23.00
CA PRO A 236 -19.05 -8.15 -24.26
C PRO A 236 -18.03 -7.06 -24.66
N PRO A 237 -17.78 -6.85 -25.98
CA PRO A 237 -16.92 -5.78 -26.46
C PRO A 237 -17.30 -4.41 -25.87
N GLY A 238 -16.31 -3.67 -25.37
CA GLY A 238 -16.51 -2.39 -24.67
C GLY A 238 -16.76 -2.49 -23.16
N THR A 239 -16.97 -3.68 -22.59
CA THR A 239 -17.05 -3.86 -21.12
C THR A 239 -15.69 -3.66 -20.45
N ILE A 240 -14.62 -4.12 -21.12
CA ILE A 240 -13.23 -4.05 -20.67
C ILE A 240 -12.46 -3.08 -21.56
N THR A 241 -11.82 -2.09 -20.94
CA THR A 241 -10.74 -1.29 -21.54
C THR A 241 -9.40 -1.89 -21.11
N LEU A 242 -8.48 -2.06 -22.05
CA LEU A 242 -7.12 -2.53 -21.76
C LEU A 242 -6.16 -1.33 -21.65
N GLN A 243 -5.61 -1.12 -20.46
CA GLN A 243 -4.48 -0.25 -20.19
C GLN A 243 -3.21 -1.10 -20.23
N ALA A 244 -2.46 -0.97 -21.32
CA ALA A 244 -1.13 -1.54 -21.50
C ALA A 244 -0.25 -0.46 -22.14
N GLY A 245 0.10 0.55 -21.34
CA GLY A 245 0.75 1.77 -21.80
C GLY A 245 2.20 1.86 -21.34
N THR A 246 2.60 3.08 -20.99
CA THR A 246 3.82 3.33 -20.21
C THR A 246 3.59 3.03 -18.72
N LEU A 247 4.67 2.70 -18.01
CA LEU A 247 4.61 2.43 -16.58
C LEU A 247 4.15 3.67 -15.78
N GLU A 248 4.41 4.88 -16.28
CA GLU A 248 3.83 6.13 -15.78
C GLU A 248 2.28 6.18 -15.89
N GLU A 249 1.72 5.82 -17.05
CA GLU A 249 0.26 5.78 -17.23
C GLU A 249 -0.38 4.68 -16.37
N ASP A 250 0.23 3.50 -16.29
CA ASP A 250 -0.23 2.39 -15.46
C ASP A 250 -0.24 2.77 -13.96
N VAL A 251 0.78 3.51 -13.48
CA VAL A 251 0.83 4.07 -12.13
C VAL A 251 -0.32 5.08 -11.91
N ALA A 252 -0.55 5.97 -12.87
CA ALA A 252 -1.63 6.96 -12.77
C ALA A 252 -3.02 6.30 -12.74
N VAL A 253 -3.25 5.25 -13.54
CA VAL A 253 -4.52 4.50 -13.55
C VAL A 253 -4.76 3.76 -12.22
N VAL A 254 -3.72 3.14 -11.63
CA VAL A 254 -3.87 2.45 -10.33
C VAL A 254 -4.05 3.44 -9.17
N LEU A 255 -3.39 4.60 -9.17
CA LEU A 255 -3.58 5.65 -8.16
C LEU A 255 -4.93 6.41 -8.31
N GLY A 256 -5.50 6.46 -9.52
CA GLY A 256 -6.85 6.98 -9.79
C GLY A 256 -7.98 6.04 -9.34
N ALA A 257 -7.68 4.77 -9.05
CA ALA A 257 -8.67 3.73 -8.76
C ALA A 257 -9.39 3.94 -7.42
N ARG A 258 -10.73 3.84 -7.43
CA ARG A 258 -11.56 3.70 -6.22
C ARG A 258 -11.73 2.24 -5.80
N HIS A 259 -11.78 1.32 -6.76
CA HIS A 259 -11.93 -0.10 -6.55
C HIS A 259 -10.84 -0.82 -7.35
N LEU A 260 -9.89 -1.44 -6.65
CA LEU A 260 -8.66 -2.01 -7.21
C LEU A 260 -8.59 -3.52 -6.95
N VAL A 261 -8.38 -4.29 -8.01
CA VAL A 261 -8.12 -5.73 -7.96
C VAL A 261 -6.63 -5.97 -8.16
N ALA A 262 -5.96 -6.51 -7.14
CA ALA A 262 -4.55 -6.81 -7.18
C ALA A 262 -4.32 -8.28 -7.60
N SER A 263 -3.55 -8.48 -8.68
CA SER A 263 -2.80 -9.71 -8.91
C SER A 263 -1.61 -9.82 -7.95
N GLN A 264 -1.06 -11.03 -7.83
CA GLN A 264 0.21 -11.30 -7.18
C GLN A 264 1.37 -10.44 -7.74
N GLY A 265 2.36 -10.20 -6.88
CA GLY A 265 3.44 -9.23 -7.10
C GLY A 265 3.17 -7.88 -6.41
N THR A 266 4.20 -7.07 -6.23
CA THR A 266 4.19 -5.90 -5.32
C THR A 266 3.63 -4.61 -5.92
N PHE A 267 3.52 -4.50 -7.25
CA PHE A 267 3.17 -3.25 -7.94
C PHE A 267 1.83 -2.66 -7.47
N ALA A 268 0.74 -3.41 -7.60
CA ALA A 268 -0.59 -2.95 -7.20
C ALA A 268 -0.69 -2.68 -5.69
N TYR A 269 -0.08 -3.52 -4.86
CA TYR A 269 -0.10 -3.33 -3.40
C TYR A 269 0.68 -2.08 -2.96
N ALA A 270 1.85 -1.82 -3.54
CA ALA A 270 2.65 -0.63 -3.23
C ALA A 270 1.95 0.68 -3.64
N LEU A 271 1.19 0.67 -4.74
CA LEU A 271 0.38 1.81 -5.17
C LEU A 271 -0.94 1.92 -4.41
N ALA A 272 -1.52 0.81 -3.94
CA ALA A 272 -2.70 0.82 -3.08
C ALA A 272 -2.45 1.59 -1.77
N LEU A 273 -1.30 1.36 -1.12
CA LEU A 273 -0.83 2.11 0.06
C LEU A 273 -0.61 3.61 -0.18
N ALA A 274 -0.52 4.02 -1.45
CA ALA A 274 -0.23 5.37 -1.88
C ALA A 274 -1.45 6.08 -2.52
N SER A 275 -2.58 5.39 -2.69
CA SER A 275 -3.74 5.93 -3.40
C SER A 275 -4.56 6.87 -2.50
N PRO A 276 -4.85 8.11 -2.95
CA PRO A 276 -5.76 9.01 -2.26
C PRO A 276 -7.25 8.69 -2.55
N ASN A 277 -7.52 7.73 -3.44
CA ASN A 277 -8.85 7.44 -3.97
C ASN A 277 -9.41 6.07 -3.55
N LEU A 278 -8.57 5.18 -3.02
CA LEU A 278 -8.90 3.77 -2.84
C LEU A 278 -9.92 3.50 -1.72
N GLU A 279 -11.10 3.03 -2.10
CA GLU A 279 -12.20 2.67 -1.20
C GLU A 279 -12.40 1.16 -1.08
N THR A 280 -11.92 0.36 -2.04
CA THR A 280 -11.98 -1.10 -1.95
C THR A 280 -10.77 -1.76 -2.61
N LEU A 281 -10.03 -2.54 -1.83
CA LEU A 281 -8.96 -3.40 -2.33
C LEU A 281 -9.43 -4.86 -2.35
N TYR A 282 -9.34 -5.49 -3.52
CA TYR A 282 -9.52 -6.93 -3.69
C TYR A 282 -8.13 -7.56 -3.86
N MET A 283 -7.86 -8.61 -3.08
CA MET A 283 -6.55 -9.30 -3.03
C MET A 283 -6.73 -10.80 -3.27
N PHE A 284 -5.77 -11.44 -3.93
CA PHE A 284 -5.68 -12.90 -3.98
C PHE A 284 -4.48 -13.40 -3.16
N ASN A 285 -4.75 -14.34 -2.24
CA ASN A 285 -3.77 -15.19 -1.57
C ASN A 285 -2.51 -14.43 -1.12
N ASN A 286 -2.73 -13.41 -0.28
CA ASN A 286 -1.80 -12.29 -0.06
C ASN A 286 -0.35 -12.71 0.25
N ILE A 287 0.62 -11.90 -0.20
CA ILE A 287 2.05 -12.03 0.14
C ILE A 287 2.30 -11.66 1.61
N VAL A 288 1.49 -10.75 2.17
CA VAL A 288 1.73 -10.09 3.46
C VAL A 288 1.22 -10.92 4.67
N HIS A 289 1.12 -12.24 4.55
CA HIS A 289 0.70 -13.14 5.66
C HIS A 289 1.66 -13.18 6.87
N ALA A 290 2.83 -12.52 6.78
CA ALA A 290 3.76 -12.35 7.88
C ALA A 290 3.48 -11.11 8.77
N LEU A 291 2.56 -10.23 8.36
CA LEU A 291 2.12 -9.05 9.14
C LEU A 291 0.62 -9.16 9.44
N ASP A 292 0.12 -8.38 10.41
CA ASP A 292 -1.33 -8.20 10.55
C ASP A 292 -1.86 -7.43 9.33
N GLU A 293 -2.61 -8.13 8.47
CA GLU A 293 -3.21 -7.56 7.26
C GLU A 293 -4.09 -6.33 7.57
N ARG A 294 -4.66 -6.24 8.78
CA ARG A 294 -5.47 -5.08 9.20
C ARG A 294 -4.61 -3.83 9.40
N ALA A 295 -3.45 -3.97 10.04
CA ALA A 295 -2.51 -2.85 10.24
C ALA A 295 -1.87 -2.42 8.92
N PHE A 296 -1.66 -3.37 8.00
CA PHE A 296 -1.12 -3.08 6.68
C PHE A 296 -2.10 -2.30 5.77
N TRP A 297 -3.41 -2.46 5.96
CA TRP A 297 -4.45 -1.81 5.13
C TRP A 297 -5.41 -0.87 5.90
N CYS A 298 -5.01 -0.39 7.09
CA CYS A 298 -5.81 0.46 7.97
C CYS A 298 -6.48 1.69 7.32
N ASP A 299 -5.90 2.20 6.25
CA ASP A 299 -6.33 3.41 5.53
C ASP A 299 -7.16 3.15 4.27
N VAL A 300 -7.59 1.88 4.05
CA VAL A 300 -8.49 1.47 2.98
C VAL A 300 -9.83 1.00 3.57
N ASN A 301 -10.93 1.65 3.17
CA ASN A 301 -12.26 1.46 3.78
C ASN A 301 -12.84 0.02 3.73
N LYS A 302 -12.41 -0.79 2.77
CA LYS A 302 -12.87 -2.17 2.57
C LYS A 302 -11.75 -3.00 1.94
N VAL A 303 -11.38 -4.12 2.55
CA VAL A 303 -10.42 -5.06 1.95
C VAL A 303 -11.02 -6.46 1.91
N TYR A 304 -10.93 -7.11 0.75
CA TYR A 304 -11.46 -8.45 0.50
C TYR A 304 -10.34 -9.36 0.02
N SER A 305 -9.96 -10.31 0.87
CA SER A 305 -8.92 -11.31 0.58
C SER A 305 -9.57 -12.61 0.09
N TYR A 306 -9.15 -13.08 -1.08
CA TYR A 306 -9.62 -14.33 -1.69
C TYR A 306 -8.52 -15.38 -1.58
N ALA A 307 -8.84 -16.52 -0.96
CA ALA A 307 -7.90 -17.60 -0.76
C ALA A 307 -8.48 -18.92 -1.28
N PRO A 308 -7.68 -19.76 -1.95
CA PRO A 308 -8.10 -21.12 -2.26
C PRO A 308 -8.31 -21.94 -0.98
N ASN A 309 -9.11 -23.00 -1.07
CA ASN A 309 -9.16 -24.07 -0.07
C ASN A 309 -7.76 -24.60 0.26
N ALA A 310 -7.55 -25.04 1.51
CA ALA A 310 -6.25 -25.49 2.00
C ALA A 310 -5.74 -26.72 1.24
N GLY A 311 -4.64 -26.54 0.50
CA GLY A 311 -4.02 -27.58 -0.34
C GLY A 311 -4.54 -27.65 -1.77
N GLU A 312 -5.62 -26.93 -2.11
CA GLU A 312 -6.27 -27.01 -3.41
C GLU A 312 -5.78 -25.97 -4.44
N TYR A 313 -4.57 -25.44 -4.30
CA TYR A 313 -3.99 -24.54 -5.31
C TYR A 313 -2.47 -24.60 -5.42
N ILE A 314 -1.99 -24.61 -6.66
CA ILE A 314 -0.57 -24.51 -7.00
C ILE A 314 -0.02 -23.18 -6.47
N GLY A 315 1.01 -23.21 -5.63
CA GLY A 315 1.87 -22.03 -5.39
C GLY A 315 1.81 -21.30 -4.03
N ARG A 316 1.14 -21.81 -2.98
CA ARG A 316 1.45 -21.39 -1.58
C ARG A 316 2.45 -22.31 -0.89
N TRP A 317 2.25 -23.63 -1.02
CA TRP A 317 3.06 -24.64 -0.33
C TRP A 317 4.09 -25.33 -1.24
N GLU A 318 4.05 -25.01 -2.54
CA GLU A 318 4.87 -25.62 -3.59
C GLU A 318 5.58 -24.52 -4.40
N LEU A 319 6.36 -23.71 -3.67
CA LEU A 319 6.99 -22.45 -4.10
C LEU A 319 8.03 -22.57 -5.24
N GLU A 320 8.13 -23.74 -5.87
CA GLU A 320 9.14 -24.07 -6.89
C GLU A 320 8.53 -24.73 -8.14
N LYS A 321 7.19 -24.86 -8.21
CA LYS A 321 6.51 -25.62 -9.27
C LYS A 321 5.89 -24.81 -10.40
N TRP A 322 5.63 -23.52 -10.24
CA TRP A 322 5.01 -22.74 -11.33
C TRP A 322 5.99 -22.55 -12.48
N THR A 323 5.70 -23.12 -13.65
CA THR A 323 6.50 -23.04 -14.88
C THR A 323 5.70 -22.52 -16.07
N ALA A 324 4.46 -22.07 -15.82
CA ALA A 324 3.47 -21.72 -16.83
C ALA A 324 3.25 -22.83 -17.88
N SER A 325 3.38 -24.11 -17.52
CA SER A 325 3.16 -25.26 -18.42
C SER A 325 1.73 -25.25 -18.99
N SER A 326 1.46 -25.96 -20.08
CA SER A 326 0.13 -25.92 -20.70
C SER A 326 -0.96 -26.47 -19.78
N GLU A 327 -0.62 -27.44 -18.95
CA GLU A 327 -1.48 -28.04 -17.93
C GLU A 327 -1.74 -27.04 -16.79
N GLN A 328 -0.71 -26.30 -16.35
CA GLN A 328 -0.84 -25.26 -15.33
C GLN A 328 -1.65 -24.05 -15.82
N ILE A 329 -1.50 -23.69 -17.10
CA ILE A 329 -2.27 -22.61 -17.73
C ILE A 329 -3.73 -23.03 -17.90
N GLN A 330 -4.00 -24.28 -18.29
CA GLN A 330 -5.37 -24.80 -18.35
C GLN A 330 -6.00 -24.81 -16.95
N TYR A 331 -5.28 -25.30 -15.93
CA TYR A 331 -5.71 -25.27 -14.53
C TYR A 331 -5.95 -23.85 -13.99
N LEU A 332 -5.15 -22.86 -14.40
CA LEU A 332 -5.32 -21.44 -14.04
C LEU A 332 -6.63 -20.85 -14.59
N LEU A 333 -7.06 -21.30 -15.76
CA LEU A 333 -8.27 -20.85 -16.44
C LEU A 333 -9.52 -21.60 -15.93
N ASP A 334 -9.41 -22.92 -15.73
CA ASP A 334 -10.51 -23.82 -15.35
C ASP A 334 -10.73 -23.92 -13.83
N TYR A 335 -9.98 -23.17 -13.01
CA TYR A 335 -10.00 -23.32 -11.55
C TYR A 335 -11.42 -23.11 -10.97
N PRO A 336 -11.98 -24.08 -10.21
CA PRO A 336 -13.35 -23.99 -9.70
C PRO A 336 -13.56 -22.76 -8.80
N ALA A 337 -14.58 -21.96 -9.12
CA ALA A 337 -14.87 -20.73 -8.39
C ALA A 337 -15.33 -21.02 -6.96
N GLU A 338 -16.03 -22.14 -6.74
CA GLU A 338 -16.42 -22.69 -5.45
C GLU A 338 -15.23 -22.88 -4.49
N ASN A 339 -14.03 -23.19 -4.99
CA ASN A 339 -12.84 -23.43 -4.17
C ASN A 339 -12.15 -22.14 -3.69
N LEU A 340 -12.67 -20.96 -4.07
CA LEU A 340 -12.19 -19.66 -3.61
C LEU A 340 -13.02 -19.14 -2.43
N ASN A 341 -12.47 -19.24 -1.23
CA ASN A 341 -12.99 -18.59 -0.03
C ASN A 341 -12.72 -17.07 -0.09
N ARG A 342 -13.58 -16.31 0.60
CA ARG A 342 -13.58 -14.85 0.59
C ARG A 342 -13.69 -14.31 2.02
N THR A 343 -12.63 -13.67 2.49
CA THR A 343 -12.57 -13.03 3.81
C THR A 343 -12.69 -11.51 3.64
N ALA A 344 -13.56 -10.88 4.44
CA ALA A 344 -13.52 -9.44 4.62
C ALA A 344 -12.56 -9.11 5.76
N LEU A 345 -11.62 -8.20 5.52
CA LEU A 345 -10.78 -7.64 6.56
C LEU A 345 -11.43 -6.32 7.02
N GLU A 346 -11.80 -6.26 8.29
CA GLU A 346 -12.43 -5.08 8.88
C GLU A 346 -11.36 -3.99 9.13
N SER A 347 -11.54 -2.85 8.48
CA SER A 347 -10.68 -1.67 8.62
C SER A 347 -11.08 -0.86 9.85
N ASN A 348 -10.20 -0.79 10.86
CA ASN A 348 -10.37 0.16 11.96
C ASN A 348 -9.97 1.57 11.50
N THR A 349 -10.89 2.28 10.85
CA THR A 349 -10.65 3.64 10.31
C THR A 349 -10.54 4.72 11.39
N GLY A 350 -11.10 4.49 12.59
CA GLY A 350 -11.12 5.43 13.72
C GLY A 350 -9.79 5.61 14.47
N TYR A 351 -8.67 5.64 13.74
CA TYR A 351 -7.31 5.78 14.29
C TYR A 351 -6.48 6.89 13.64
N CYS A 352 -7.01 7.62 12.65
CA CYS A 352 -6.31 8.72 11.97
C CYS A 352 -7.03 10.08 12.09
N GLU A 353 -7.87 10.24 13.12
CA GLU A 353 -8.54 11.48 13.51
C GLU A 353 -7.80 12.17 14.68
#